data_AF-A0A2I0PLZ4-F1
#
_entry.id   AF-A0A2I0PLZ4-F1
#
_cell.length_a   1.000
_cell.length_b   1.000
_cell.length_c   1.000
_cell.angle_alpha   90.00
_cell.angle_beta   90.00
_cell.angle_gamma   90.00
#
_symmetry.space_group_name_H-M   'P 1'
#
loop_
_entity.id
_entity.type
_entity.pdbx_description
1 polymer ?
#
loop_
_entity_poly.entity_id
_entity_poly.type
_entity_poly.pdbx_seq_one_letter_code
_entity_poly.pdbx_strand_id
1 'polypeptide(L)'
;MDSIQEHYEGMYKMKDHFSDFSHSGRHYNMHLNKTMKRAASRPSPGSVYPMLKKMVAEDLITKMDDGKYDLTETGRETIYEIFGNTHNRQGTYHQPQAIESALIEIDNYISYLEDINKENLAPHKEIIASLKERITKIKDSIHEN
;
A
#
# COMPACT_ATOMS: atom_id res chain seq x y z
N MET A 1 23.51 15.00 18.45
CA MET A 1 22.27 14.98 17.66
C MET A 1 21.31 14.01 18.35
N ASP A 2 20.00 14.26 18.33
CA ASP A 2 19.02 13.36 18.94
C ASP A 2 18.98 12.06 18.13
N SER A 3 19.10 10.92 18.81
CA SER A 3 19.01 9.57 18.23
C SER A 3 17.75 9.36 17.39
N ILE A 4 16.67 10.07 17.71
CA ILE A 4 15.43 10.06 16.95
C ILE A 4 15.64 10.77 15.61
N GLN A 5 16.28 11.93 15.62
CA GLN A 5 16.49 12.74 14.43
C GLN A 5 17.48 12.09 13.45
N GLU A 6 18.55 11.45 13.95
CA GLU A 6 19.47 10.66 13.11
C GLU A 6 18.75 9.49 12.41
N HIS A 7 17.79 8.86 13.08
CA HIS A 7 17.01 7.78 12.51
C HIS A 7 16.03 8.27 11.43
N TYR A 8 15.34 9.38 11.68
CA TYR A 8 14.48 10.02 10.68
C TYR A 8 15.27 10.43 9.45
N GLU A 9 16.42 11.11 9.62
CA GLU A 9 17.28 11.52 8.52
C GLU A 9 17.85 10.33 7.74
N GLY A 10 18.16 9.21 8.41
CA GLY A 10 18.58 7.97 7.76
C GLY A 10 17.52 7.34 6.86
N MET A 11 16.25 7.41 7.27
CA MET A 11 15.11 6.89 6.48
C MET A 11 14.80 7.76 5.26
N TYR A 12 14.89 9.10 5.40
CA TYR A 12 14.69 10.02 4.28
C TYR A 12 15.78 9.88 3.21
N LYS A 13 17.05 9.74 3.60
CA LYS A 13 18.15 9.47 2.63
C LYS A 13 17.98 8.15 1.88
N MET A 14 17.30 7.17 2.47
CA MET A 14 17.01 5.90 1.82
C MET A 14 15.94 6.06 0.74
N LYS A 15 14.98 6.99 0.92
CA LYS A 15 13.91 7.30 -0.05
C LYS A 15 14.46 7.86 -1.37
N ASP A 16 15.45 8.74 -1.31
CA ASP A 16 16.10 9.33 -2.49
C ASP A 16 16.86 8.29 -3.34
N HIS A 17 17.33 7.19 -2.72
CA HIS A 17 17.95 6.09 -3.46
C HIS A 17 16.94 5.08 -4.03
N PHE A 18 15.67 5.11 -3.61
CA PHE A 18 14.65 4.19 -4.14
C PHE A 18 14.09 4.64 -5.50
N SER A 19 14.17 5.92 -5.86
CA SER A 19 13.65 6.44 -7.14
C SER A 19 14.50 6.07 -8.36
N ASP A 20 15.80 5.77 -8.18
CA ASP A 20 16.72 5.47 -9.28
C ASP A 20 16.78 3.96 -9.67
N PHE A 21 15.94 3.11 -9.05
CA PHE A 21 16.14 1.66 -9.02
C PHE A 21 15.31 0.84 -10.03
N SER A 22 14.99 1.38 -11.20
CA SER A 22 14.17 0.66 -12.19
C SER A 22 14.91 -0.43 -13.01
N HIS A 23 16.22 -0.63 -12.84
CA HIS A 23 17.03 -1.44 -13.79
C HIS A 23 17.89 -2.61 -13.26
N SER A 24 17.80 -3.05 -11.99
CA SER A 24 18.62 -4.21 -11.55
C SER A 24 18.04 -5.09 -10.41
N GLY A 25 16.80 -5.53 -10.57
CA GLY A 25 16.02 -6.23 -9.53
C GLY A 25 16.47 -7.64 -9.08
N ARG A 26 17.61 -8.19 -9.53
CA ARG A 26 17.99 -9.59 -9.19
C ARG A 26 19.17 -9.75 -8.23
N HIS A 27 20.11 -8.82 -8.15
CA HIS A 27 21.31 -9.00 -7.31
C HIS A 27 21.15 -8.48 -5.87
N TYR A 28 20.24 -7.54 -5.61
CA TYR A 28 20.06 -6.96 -4.27
C TYR A 28 19.27 -7.84 -3.29
N ASN A 29 18.34 -8.66 -3.80
CA ASN A 29 17.54 -9.55 -2.97
C ASN A 29 18.40 -10.57 -2.19
N MET A 30 19.60 -10.91 -2.67
CA MET A 30 20.50 -11.82 -1.97
C MET A 30 21.31 -11.13 -0.87
N HIS A 31 21.71 -9.86 -1.06
CA HIS A 31 22.47 -9.10 -0.06
C HIS A 31 21.59 -8.64 1.10
N LEU A 32 20.37 -8.18 0.83
CA LEU A 32 19.42 -7.75 1.86
C LEU A 32 19.08 -8.90 2.82
N ASN A 33 18.82 -10.09 2.28
CA ASN A 33 18.54 -11.29 3.08
C ASN A 33 19.75 -11.79 3.89
N LYS A 34 20.99 -11.48 3.47
CA LYS A 34 22.22 -11.92 4.13
C LYS A 34 22.63 -10.99 5.28
N THR A 35 22.39 -9.68 5.17
CA THR A 35 22.72 -8.70 6.21
C THR A 35 21.56 -8.39 7.15
N MET A 36 20.31 -8.50 6.69
CA MET A 36 19.10 -8.32 7.51
C MET A 36 18.54 -9.65 8.03
N LYS A 37 19.40 -10.48 8.63
CA LYS A 37 18.94 -11.60 9.46
C LYS A 37 18.21 -11.04 10.68
N ARG A 38 16.89 -10.88 10.54
CA ARG A 38 15.85 -10.92 11.59
C ARG A 38 16.30 -10.48 12.99
N ALA A 39 16.51 -9.19 13.18
CA ALA A 39 16.08 -8.54 14.40
C ALA A 39 15.11 -7.44 13.96
N ALA A 40 13.80 -7.65 14.16
CA ALA A 40 12.89 -6.52 14.14
C ALA A 40 13.41 -5.56 15.21
N SER A 41 13.97 -4.41 14.80
CA SER A 41 14.51 -3.41 15.72
C SER A 41 13.38 -2.95 16.63
N ARG A 42 13.24 -3.58 17.80
CA ARG A 42 12.27 -3.14 18.80
C ARG A 42 12.74 -1.76 19.22
N PRO A 43 11.93 -0.70 19.07
CA PRO A 43 12.28 0.61 19.59
C PRO A 43 12.67 0.47 21.07
N SER A 44 13.63 1.28 21.52
CA SER A 44 14.03 1.26 22.93
C SER A 44 12.77 1.45 23.80
N PRO A 45 12.60 0.72 24.93
CA PRO A 45 11.35 0.75 25.68
C PRO A 45 10.85 2.15 26.06
N GLY A 46 11.75 3.11 26.22
CA GLY A 46 11.42 4.51 26.52
C GLY A 46 10.99 5.36 25.32
N SER A 47 11.15 4.90 24.08
CA SER A 47 10.85 5.67 22.86
C SER A 47 9.45 5.46 22.31
N VAL A 48 8.75 4.39 22.70
CA VAL A 48 7.42 4.05 22.19
C VAL A 48 6.36 5.07 22.61
N TYR A 49 6.29 5.41 23.90
CA TYR A 49 5.27 6.34 24.39
C TYR A 49 5.43 7.78 23.86
N PRO A 50 6.65 8.36 23.80
CA PRO A 50 6.85 9.64 23.12
C PRO A 50 6.43 9.61 21.65
N MET A 51 6.72 8.52 20.93
CA MET A 51 6.34 8.36 19.53
C MET A 51 4.83 8.31 19.36
N LEU A 52 4.13 7.46 20.13
CA LEU A 52 2.67 7.38 20.11
C LEU A 52 2.03 8.72 20.47
N LYS A 53 2.57 9.44 21.46
CA LYS A 53 2.08 10.76 21.86
C LYS A 53 2.21 11.78 20.71
N LYS A 54 3.33 11.75 19.99
CA LYS A 54 3.55 12.62 18.82
C LYS A 54 2.59 12.29 17.69
N MET A 55 2.41 11.01 17.37
CA MET A 55 1.49 10.56 16.32
C MET A 55 0.02 10.91 16.62
N VAL A 56 -0.39 10.90 17.91
CA VAL A 56 -1.71 11.40 18.31
C VAL A 56 -1.80 12.93 18.13
N ALA A 57 -0.75 13.67 18.51
CA ALA A 57 -0.72 15.12 18.36
C ALA A 57 -0.72 15.58 16.89
N GLU A 58 -0.17 14.76 16.00
CA GLU A 58 -0.14 14.97 14.55
C GLU A 58 -1.37 14.41 13.82
N ASP A 59 -2.40 13.98 14.56
CA ASP A 59 -3.63 13.40 14.01
C ASP A 59 -3.40 12.21 13.07
N LEU A 60 -2.36 11.40 13.32
CA LEU A 60 -2.08 10.18 12.54
C LEU A 60 -2.73 8.94 13.15
N ILE A 61 -2.89 8.92 14.46
CA ILE A 61 -3.53 7.83 15.21
C ILE A 61 -4.42 8.41 16.32
N THR A 62 -5.47 7.68 16.68
CA THR A 62 -6.32 7.99 17.83
C THR A 62 -6.21 6.92 18.91
N LYS A 63 -6.29 7.32 20.18
CA LYS A 63 -6.26 6.39 21.31
C LYS A 63 -7.70 6.01 21.69
N MET A 64 -7.99 4.72 21.66
CA MET A 64 -9.28 4.15 22.02
C MET A 64 -9.42 3.94 23.54
N ASP A 65 -10.67 3.81 24.00
CA ASP A 65 -11.01 3.60 25.41
C ASP A 65 -10.44 2.29 25.98
N ASP A 66 -10.22 1.28 25.13
CA ASP A 66 -9.61 0.00 25.50
C ASP A 66 -8.07 0.05 25.60
N GLY A 67 -7.49 1.25 25.42
CA GLY A 67 -6.05 1.49 25.48
C GLY A 67 -5.30 1.16 24.19
N LYS A 68 -6.00 0.73 23.13
CA LYS A 68 -5.40 0.54 21.80
C LYS A 68 -5.37 1.84 21.00
N TYR A 69 -4.72 1.76 19.84
CA TYR A 69 -4.63 2.85 18.89
C TYR A 69 -5.22 2.42 17.56
N ASP A 70 -5.91 3.34 16.91
CA ASP A 70 -6.45 3.16 15.56
C ASP A 70 -5.95 4.27 14.63
N LEU A 71 -5.98 4.03 13.32
CA LEU A 71 -5.59 5.03 12.31
C LEU A 71 -6.71 6.03 12.11
N THR A 72 -6.35 7.32 12.08
CA THR A 72 -7.20 8.40 11.57
C THR A 72 -7.23 8.37 10.04
N GLU A 73 -8.09 9.19 9.43
CA GLU A 73 -8.11 9.33 7.97
C GLU A 73 -6.78 9.88 7.43
N THR A 74 -6.26 10.95 8.07
CA THR A 74 -4.95 11.54 7.79
C THR A 74 -3.82 10.49 7.91
N GLY A 75 -3.89 9.61 8.91
CA GLY A 75 -2.94 8.52 9.09
C GLY A 75 -2.97 7.49 7.97
N ARG A 76 -4.15 7.17 7.44
CA ARG A 76 -4.31 6.25 6.29
C ARG A 76 -3.75 6.84 5.01
N GLU A 77 -4.08 8.09 4.71
CA GLU A 77 -3.53 8.82 3.56
C GLU A 77 -2.00 8.91 3.63
N THR A 78 -1.46 9.26 4.81
CA THR A 78 0.00 9.35 5.02
C THR A 78 0.69 8.00 4.78
N ILE A 79 0.09 6.89 5.23
CA ILE A 79 0.64 5.54 4.97
C ILE A 79 0.58 5.21 3.48
N TYR A 80 -0.50 5.57 2.80
CA TYR A 80 -0.66 5.37 1.36
C TYR A 80 0.40 6.15 0.56
N GLU A 81 0.66 7.41 0.91
CA GLU A 81 1.68 8.24 0.27
C GLU A 81 3.11 7.70 0.49
N ILE A 82 3.40 7.18 1.69
CA ILE A 82 4.74 6.71 2.04
C ILE A 82 5.03 5.31 1.47
N PHE A 83 4.05 4.41 1.52
CA PHE A 83 4.27 2.99 1.23
C PHE A 83 3.51 2.47 0.00
N GLY A 84 2.65 3.27 -0.63
CA GLY A 84 1.81 2.88 -1.77
C GLY A 84 0.90 1.68 -1.46
N ASN A 85 0.35 1.07 -2.52
CA ASN A 85 -0.51 -0.13 -2.45
C ASN A 85 0.15 -1.40 -1.84
N THR A 86 1.38 -1.31 -1.35
CA THR A 86 2.12 -2.47 -0.83
C THR A 86 1.65 -2.93 0.56
N HIS A 87 0.97 -2.06 1.31
CA HIS A 87 0.56 -2.32 2.71
C HIS A 87 -0.88 -2.80 2.90
N ASN A 88 -1.58 -3.24 1.85
CA ASN A 88 -2.82 -4.02 1.95
C ASN A 88 -2.58 -5.46 2.50
N ARG A 89 -1.67 -5.59 3.47
CA ARG A 89 -1.37 -6.80 4.22
C ARG A 89 -1.27 -6.47 5.70
N GLN A 90 -2.37 -5.99 6.28
CA GLN A 90 -2.86 -6.43 7.60
C GLN A 90 -4.03 -5.56 8.05
N GLY A 91 -5.11 -6.21 8.49
CA GLY A 91 -6.10 -5.59 9.36
C GLY A 91 -7.35 -5.07 8.66
N THR A 92 -8.30 -5.99 8.43
CA THR A 92 -9.72 -5.79 8.72
C THR A 92 -10.13 -4.38 9.16
N TYR A 93 -10.55 -3.51 8.24
CA TYR A 93 -11.67 -2.58 8.43
C TYR A 93 -12.18 -2.18 7.04
N HIS A 94 -13.46 -2.47 6.80
CA HIS A 94 -14.21 -2.05 5.62
C HIS A 94 -14.04 -0.55 5.37
N GLN A 95 -13.77 -0.15 4.13
CA GLN A 95 -14.22 1.15 3.65
C GLN A 95 -14.75 1.02 2.21
N PRO A 96 -15.87 1.70 1.87
CA PRO A 96 -16.36 1.88 0.49
C PRO A 96 -15.26 2.34 -0.48
N GLN A 97 -14.30 3.12 0.04
CA GLN A 97 -13.11 3.57 -0.69
C GLN A 97 -12.33 2.42 -1.32
N ALA A 98 -12.23 1.24 -0.68
CA ALA A 98 -11.52 0.10 -1.27
C ALA A 98 -12.24 -0.47 -2.51
N ILE A 99 -13.58 -0.37 -2.55
CA ILE A 99 -14.38 -0.78 -3.72
C ILE A 99 -14.22 0.26 -4.82
N GLU A 100 -14.35 1.55 -4.50
CA GLU A 100 -14.17 2.65 -5.45
C GLU A 100 -12.76 2.64 -6.06
N SER A 101 -11.72 2.49 -5.24
CA SER A 101 -10.34 2.36 -5.71
C SER A 101 -10.16 1.15 -6.63
N ALA A 102 -10.74 -0.01 -6.29
CA ALA A 102 -10.68 -1.18 -7.15
C ALA A 102 -11.38 -0.96 -8.50
N LEU A 103 -12.52 -0.24 -8.52
CA LEU A 103 -13.21 0.11 -9.75
C LEU A 103 -12.41 1.11 -10.60
N ILE A 104 -11.76 2.10 -9.98
CA ILE A 104 -10.87 3.04 -10.67
C ILE A 104 -9.67 2.30 -11.28
N GLU A 105 -9.07 1.34 -10.57
CA GLU A 105 -7.99 0.53 -11.13
C GLU A 105 -8.45 -0.29 -12.34
N ILE A 106 -9.64 -0.92 -12.26
CA ILE A 106 -10.22 -1.65 -13.39
C ILE A 106 -10.44 -0.72 -14.59
N ASP A 107 -10.99 0.48 -14.36
CA ASP A 107 -11.22 1.47 -15.41
C ASP A 107 -9.92 1.90 -16.10
N ASN A 108 -8.89 2.22 -15.32
CA ASN A 108 -7.56 2.56 -15.84
C ASN A 108 -6.98 1.43 -16.71
N TYR A 109 -7.14 0.17 -16.29
CA TYR A 109 -6.69 -0.97 -17.10
C TYR A 109 -7.52 -1.16 -18.36
N ILE A 110 -8.83 -0.87 -18.33
CA ILE A 110 -9.67 -0.89 -19.54
C ILE A 110 -9.19 0.18 -20.52
N SER A 111 -8.97 1.43 -20.08
CA SER A 111 -8.46 2.49 -20.94
C SER A 111 -7.12 2.10 -21.59
N TYR A 112 -6.21 1.49 -20.82
CA TYR A 112 -4.97 0.96 -21.36
C TYR A 112 -5.20 -0.11 -22.45
N LEU A 113 -6.13 -1.03 -22.25
CA LEU A 113 -6.46 -2.08 -23.22
C LEU A 113 -7.15 -1.51 -24.47
N GLU A 114 -7.90 -0.42 -24.35
CA GLU A 114 -8.53 0.29 -25.47
C GLU A 114 -7.50 1.00 -26.35
N ASP A 115 -6.41 1.50 -25.75
CA ASP A 115 -5.30 2.16 -26.46
C ASP A 115 -4.37 1.17 -27.18
N ILE A 116 -4.41 -0.12 -26.83
CA ILE A 116 -3.59 -1.15 -27.47
C ILE A 116 -4.11 -1.50 -28.87
N ASN A 117 -3.17 -1.69 -29.81
CA ASN A 117 -3.47 -2.17 -31.17
C ASN A 117 -4.25 -3.50 -31.16
N LYS A 118 -5.32 -3.57 -31.96
CA LYS A 118 -6.23 -4.73 -32.05
C LYS A 118 -5.55 -6.05 -32.40
N GLU A 119 -4.44 -6.00 -33.14
CA GLU A 119 -3.65 -7.18 -33.52
C GLU A 119 -3.01 -7.87 -32.30
N ASN A 120 -2.56 -7.08 -31.32
CA ASN A 120 -2.00 -7.58 -30.06
C ASN A 120 -3.10 -8.06 -29.11
N LEU A 121 -4.31 -7.51 -29.24
CA LEU A 121 -5.46 -7.87 -28.41
C LEU A 121 -6.18 -9.14 -28.89
N ALA A 122 -6.12 -9.43 -30.20
CA ALA A 122 -6.81 -10.55 -30.83
C ALA A 122 -6.53 -11.93 -30.19
N PRO A 123 -5.29 -12.29 -29.81
CA PRO A 123 -4.99 -13.56 -29.14
C PRO A 123 -5.65 -13.69 -27.77
N HIS A 124 -6.01 -12.58 -27.12
CA HIS A 124 -6.55 -12.55 -25.76
C HIS A 124 -8.08 -12.44 -25.73
N LYS A 125 -8.76 -12.60 -26.88
CA LYS A 125 -10.22 -12.44 -27.02
C LYS A 125 -11.02 -13.31 -26.06
N GLU A 126 -10.60 -14.55 -25.83
CA GLU A 126 -11.28 -15.48 -24.91
C GLU A 126 -11.19 -15.01 -23.45
N ILE A 127 -10.03 -14.47 -23.05
CA ILE A 127 -9.82 -13.90 -21.72
C ILE A 127 -10.73 -12.69 -21.52
N ILE A 128 -10.79 -11.79 -22.52
CA ILE A 128 -11.66 -10.62 -22.49
C ILE A 128 -13.14 -11.04 -22.38
N ALA A 129 -13.55 -12.07 -23.12
CA ALA A 129 -14.92 -12.61 -23.03
C ALA A 129 -15.23 -13.15 -21.62
N SER A 130 -14.32 -13.91 -21.02
CA SER A 130 -14.46 -14.41 -19.65
C SER A 130 -14.56 -13.28 -18.62
N LEU A 131 -13.73 -12.24 -18.75
CA LEU A 131 -13.79 -11.06 -17.87
C LEU A 131 -15.13 -10.32 -17.99
N LYS A 132 -15.64 -10.13 -19.22
CA LYS A 132 -16.97 -9.55 -19.46
C LYS A 132 -18.07 -10.34 -18.76
N GLU A 133 -18.07 -11.67 -18.87
CA GLU A 133 -19.07 -12.51 -18.20
C GLU A 133 -19.02 -12.37 -16.67
N ARG A 134 -17.80 -12.37 -16.10
CA ARG A 134 -17.62 -12.21 -14.65
C ARG A 134 -18.14 -10.87 -14.14
N ILE A 135 -17.80 -9.78 -14.83
CA ILE A 135 -18.28 -8.44 -14.47
C ILE A 135 -19.81 -8.35 -14.59
N THR A 136 -20.37 -8.96 -15.64
CA THR A 136 -21.84 -9.00 -15.83
C THR A 136 -22.53 -9.74 -14.69
N LYS A 137 -22.01 -10.91 -14.29
CA LYS A 137 -22.53 -11.66 -13.14
C LYS A 137 -22.49 -10.84 -11.83
N ILE A 138 -21.40 -10.10 -11.60
CA ILE A 138 -21.30 -9.21 -10.42
C ILE A 138 -22.40 -8.15 -10.49
N LYS A 139 -22.55 -7.47 -11.65
CA LYS A 139 -23.59 -6.44 -11.85
C LYS A 139 -24.99 -6.99 -11.60
N ASP A 140 -25.30 -8.16 -12.14
CA ASP A 140 -26.64 -8.74 -12.05
C ASP A 140 -26.94 -9.22 -10.62
N SER A 141 -25.93 -9.70 -9.87
CA SER A 141 -26.10 -10.09 -8.46
C SER A 141 -26.46 -8.93 -7.52
N ILE A 142 -26.26 -7.67 -7.95
CA ILE A 142 -26.64 -6.48 -7.20
C ILE A 142 -28.15 -6.20 -7.33
N HIS A 143 -28.80 -6.68 -8.40
CA HIS A 143 -30.21 -6.41 -8.70
C HIS A 143 -31.19 -7.48 -8.18
N GLU A 144 -30.70 -8.56 -7.57
CA GLU A 144 -31.54 -9.65 -7.01
C GLU A 144 -31.95 -9.46 -5.53
N ASN A 145 -31.77 -8.27 -4.96
CA ASN A 145 -32.25 -7.93 -3.60
C ASN A 145 -33.20 -6.73 -3.59
#